data_AF-A0A9D2KDH2-F1
#
_entry.id   AF-A0A9D2KDH2-F1
#
_cell.length_a   1.000
_cell.length_b   1.000
_cell.length_c   1.000
_cell.angle_alpha   90.00
_cell.angle_beta   90.00
_cell.angle_gamma   90.00
#
_symmetry.space_group_name_H-M   'P 1'
#
loop_
_entity.id
_entity.type
_entity.pdbx_description
1 polymer ?
#
loop_
_entity_poly.entity_id
_entity_poly.type
_entity_poly.pdbx_seq_one_letter_code
_entity_poly.pdbx_strand_id
1 'polypeptide(L)'
;MGFCNISSKKKSILLIFLLILILSFISACEKKSNQLTEMFNNIKKENNIYYPKNKGELKLLVKISNIGLDEINVKEITDMSELFKVSKRKSFKGIETWDTSNVKNMAEMFKNSDNFTGGISKWNVSNVENMQGMFEGTHRFSEDLNLWDTSNVKDMSRMFNNSVFNGNISSWNTSNVENMKEMFGYNQTFNGDISSWDISNVTSLERMFVSAFSFNQNLNKWNTSNVETMRGTFECAAEFNGDISSWDTSKVNNMEFMFDSAYKFNQDISSWDTSNVSFMGHMFSDAESFNQDISKWNVSQVEDMNGMFIGAKSFSYSLNNWKVAENLEEHVIFDEESGQKIPWWAYGHKNIGKYKPVELDELKKLVNDEDINLYEIDVTYITDMTGLFQGSSRYNYAGLYIWNVANVENMENMFADAVNFNDDISSWDTSNVKNMAGMFKGTVKFNQDISKWNVSQVENMENMFNGAKSFNADISKWNISKVENFKNIFEGAESFNQDLSSWKVPFFSK
;
A
#
# COMPACT_ATOMS: atom_id res chain seq x y z
N MET A 1 57.98 20.49 8.82
CA MET A 1 56.62 20.78 8.31
C MET A 1 56.21 22.14 8.87
N GLY A 2 56.69 23.26 8.32
CA GLY A 2 56.30 23.77 7.01
C GLY A 2 55.26 24.92 7.10
N PHE A 3 55.19 25.66 8.21
CA PHE A 3 54.43 26.92 8.27
C PHE A 3 55.13 27.97 7.40
N CYS A 4 54.63 28.17 6.18
CA CYS A 4 55.12 29.22 5.31
C CYS A 4 54.64 30.58 5.86
N ASN A 5 55.59 31.36 6.33
CA ASN A 5 55.44 32.72 6.82
C ASN A 5 54.86 33.61 5.70
N ILE A 6 53.54 33.80 5.70
CA ILE A 6 52.88 34.73 4.79
C ILE A 6 53.35 36.13 5.21
N SER A 7 54.15 36.80 4.36
CA SER A 7 54.69 38.13 4.62
C SER A 7 53.59 39.12 5.01
N SER A 8 53.88 40.12 5.85
CA SER A 8 52.87 41.08 6.31
C SER A 8 52.12 41.77 5.16
N LYS A 9 52.76 41.91 3.99
CA LYS A 9 52.13 42.34 2.73
C LYS A 9 51.01 41.40 2.26
N LYS A 10 51.21 40.08 2.27
CA LYS A 10 50.18 39.11 1.87
C LYS A 10 49.03 38.99 2.89
N LYS A 11 49.29 39.14 4.20
CA LYS A 11 48.23 39.25 5.23
C LYS A 11 47.40 40.53 5.07
N SER A 12 48.06 41.64 4.75
CA SER A 12 47.39 42.92 4.46
C SER A 12 46.51 42.83 3.20
N ILE A 13 47.00 42.20 2.13
CA ILE A 13 46.22 41.96 0.91
C ILE A 13 44.99 41.07 1.19
N LEU A 14 45.13 40.01 1.99
CA LEU A 14 44.00 39.14 2.36
C LEU A 14 42.94 39.88 3.19
N LEU A 15 43.37 40.74 4.14
CA LEU A 15 42.45 41.58 4.91
C LEU A 15 41.72 42.59 4.02
N ILE A 16 42.42 43.20 3.06
CA ILE A 16 41.85 44.15 2.10
C ILE A 16 40.81 43.44 1.21
N PHE A 17 41.09 42.23 0.72
CA PHE A 17 40.12 41.44 -0.05
C PHE A 17 38.89 41.07 0.77
N LEU A 18 39.06 40.68 2.04
CA LEU A 18 37.95 40.38 2.94
C LEU A 18 37.11 41.63 3.21
N LEU A 19 37.75 42.79 3.38
CA LEU A 19 37.09 44.08 3.59
C LEU A 19 36.31 44.53 2.35
N ILE A 20 36.87 44.33 1.15
CA ILE A 20 36.20 44.62 -0.13
C ILE A 20 34.99 43.72 -0.33
N LEU A 21 35.09 42.43 0.01
CA LEU A 21 33.96 41.50 0.01
C LEU A 21 32.88 41.95 1.00
N ILE A 22 33.24 42.29 2.24
CA ILE A 22 32.29 42.78 3.24
C ILE A 22 31.62 44.08 2.78
N LEU A 23 32.37 45.03 2.23
CA LEU A 23 31.84 46.29 1.70
C LEU A 23 30.94 46.08 0.46
N SER A 24 31.26 45.13 -0.41
CA SER A 24 30.41 44.81 -1.57
C SER A 24 29.11 44.13 -1.14
N PHE A 25 29.14 43.27 -0.12
CA PHE A 25 27.94 42.71 0.51
C PHE A 25 27.09 43.78 1.21
N ILE A 26 27.71 44.71 1.95
CA ILE A 26 27.01 45.84 2.60
C ILE A 26 26.36 46.73 1.54
N SER A 27 27.10 47.11 0.48
CA SER A 27 26.59 47.95 -0.60
C SER A 27 25.45 47.27 -1.37
N ALA A 28 25.53 45.96 -1.61
CA ALA A 28 24.44 45.20 -2.21
C ALA A 28 23.19 45.14 -1.30
N CYS A 29 23.41 45.02 0.02
CA CYS A 29 22.33 45.01 1.02
C CYS A 29 21.65 46.38 1.12
N GLU A 30 22.43 47.47 1.13
CA GLU A 30 21.92 48.85 1.08
C GLU A 30 21.15 49.12 -0.20
N LYS A 31 21.66 48.68 -1.36
CA LYS A 31 20.96 48.82 -2.65
C LYS A 31 19.62 48.10 -2.66
N LYS A 32 19.55 46.89 -2.11
CA LYS A 32 18.31 46.12 -1.98
C LYS A 32 17.34 46.76 -0.97
N SER A 33 17.85 47.28 0.14
CA SER A 33 17.07 48.02 1.15
C SER A 33 16.44 49.29 0.56
N ASN A 34 17.21 50.06 -0.22
CA ASN A 34 16.73 51.26 -0.88
C ASN A 34 15.65 50.96 -1.92
N GLN A 35 15.83 49.89 -2.72
CA GLN A 35 14.80 49.43 -3.66
C GLN A 35 13.50 49.01 -2.97
N LEU A 36 13.58 48.27 -1.86
CA LEU A 36 12.40 47.88 -1.07
C LEU A 36 11.68 49.09 -0.46
N THR A 37 12.43 50.08 -0.01
CA THR A 37 11.90 51.32 0.55
C THR A 37 11.20 52.16 -0.51
N GLU A 38 11.80 52.28 -1.69
CA GLU A 38 11.20 52.97 -2.84
C GLU A 38 9.93 52.26 -3.32
N MET A 39 9.96 50.93 -3.44
CA MET A 39 8.78 50.13 -3.74
C MET A 39 7.66 50.36 -2.72
N PHE A 40 7.96 50.31 -1.42
CA PHE A 40 6.98 50.54 -0.36
C PHE A 40 6.36 51.94 -0.45
N ASN A 41 7.19 52.98 -0.66
CA ASN A 41 6.71 54.36 -0.77
C ASN A 41 5.85 54.61 -2.01
N ASN A 42 5.99 53.79 -3.05
CA ASN A 42 5.20 53.88 -4.27
C ASN A 42 3.85 53.14 -4.18
N ILE A 43 3.60 52.39 -3.09
CA ILE A 43 2.31 51.74 -2.87
C ILE A 43 1.28 52.81 -2.55
N LYS A 44 0.20 52.83 -3.34
CA LYS A 44 -0.92 53.75 -3.15
C LYS A 44 -1.52 53.55 -1.74
N LYS A 45 -1.62 54.65 -0.98
CA LYS A 45 -2.27 54.67 0.34
C LYS A 45 -3.33 55.77 0.40
N GLU A 46 -4.57 55.41 0.68
CA GLU A 46 -5.70 56.35 0.83
C GLU A 46 -6.50 56.00 2.08
N ASN A 47 -6.82 56.99 2.91
CA ASN A 47 -7.58 56.80 4.17
C ASN A 47 -7.01 55.69 5.06
N ASN A 48 -5.68 55.63 5.19
CA ASN A 48 -4.93 54.59 5.90
C ASN A 48 -4.97 53.17 5.31
N ILE A 49 -5.63 52.96 4.17
CA ILE A 49 -5.65 51.68 3.47
C ILE A 49 -4.60 51.66 2.35
N TYR A 50 -3.81 50.59 2.28
CA TYR A 50 -2.87 50.31 1.21
C TYR A 50 -3.55 49.56 0.06
N TYR A 51 -3.22 49.94 -1.18
CA TYR A 51 -3.78 49.36 -2.41
C TYR A 51 -2.64 48.77 -3.27
N PRO A 52 -2.10 47.60 -2.91
CA PRO A 52 -1.12 46.90 -3.73
C PRO A 52 -1.69 46.53 -5.09
N LYS A 53 -0.91 46.74 -6.15
CA LYS A 53 -1.31 46.43 -7.54
C LYS A 53 -0.92 45.01 -7.98
N ASN A 54 -0.04 44.37 -7.23
CA ASN A 54 0.51 43.06 -7.57
C ASN A 54 0.97 42.31 -6.30
N LYS A 55 1.26 41.02 -6.46
CA LYS A 55 1.74 40.14 -5.38
C LYS A 55 3.00 40.67 -4.69
N GLY A 56 3.91 41.31 -5.43
CA GLY A 56 5.17 41.82 -4.88
C GLY A 56 4.93 42.90 -3.82
N GLU A 57 4.10 43.90 -4.16
CA GLU A 57 3.68 44.94 -3.23
C GLU A 57 2.94 44.37 -2.02
N LEU A 58 1.99 43.44 -2.24
CA LEU A 58 1.27 42.79 -1.14
C LEU A 58 2.22 42.02 -0.21
N LYS A 59 3.18 41.28 -0.76
CA LYS A 59 4.19 40.52 0.00
C LYS A 59 5.10 41.42 0.84
N LEU A 60 5.34 42.67 0.42
CA LEU A 60 6.04 43.66 1.23
C LEU A 60 5.19 44.10 2.42
N LEU A 61 3.93 44.48 2.18
CA LEU A 61 3.02 44.98 3.21
C LEU A 61 2.80 43.96 4.33
N VAL A 62 2.51 42.70 3.99
CA VAL A 62 2.19 41.66 4.98
C VAL A 62 3.36 41.30 5.91
N LYS A 63 4.60 41.53 5.45
CA LYS A 63 5.84 41.28 6.21
C LYS A 63 6.12 42.36 7.25
N ILE A 64 5.54 43.55 7.10
CA ILE A 64 5.72 44.64 8.04
C ILE A 64 4.80 44.40 9.23
N SER A 65 5.37 44.16 10.40
CA SER A 65 4.64 43.78 11.62
C SER A 65 3.65 44.83 12.11
N ASN A 66 3.86 46.10 11.75
CA ASN A 66 3.07 47.23 12.23
C ASN A 66 1.89 47.59 11.32
N ILE A 67 1.74 46.91 10.18
CA ILE A 67 0.60 47.09 9.28
C ILE A 67 -0.43 45.99 9.61
N GLY A 68 -1.62 46.39 10.03
CA GLY A 68 -2.78 45.51 10.19
C GLY A 68 -3.18 44.89 8.85
N LEU A 69 -3.70 43.65 8.84
CA LEU A 69 -4.14 43.04 7.58
C LEU A 69 -5.44 43.69 7.07
N ASP A 70 -6.24 44.26 7.98
CA ASP A 70 -7.38 45.13 7.71
C ASP A 70 -7.00 46.48 7.09
N GLU A 71 -5.72 46.87 7.12
CA GLU A 71 -5.21 48.08 6.45
C GLU A 71 -4.81 47.84 4.99
N ILE A 72 -5.08 46.66 4.43
CA ILE A 72 -4.65 46.28 3.08
C ILE A 72 -5.86 45.88 2.24
N ASN A 73 -6.10 46.58 1.14
CA ASN A 73 -7.10 46.21 0.16
C ASN A 73 -6.49 45.25 -0.88
N VAL A 74 -7.01 44.03 -0.97
CA VAL A 74 -6.50 43.00 -1.89
C VAL A 74 -7.38 42.77 -3.12
N LYS A 75 -8.34 43.66 -3.40
CA LYS A 75 -9.35 43.46 -4.45
C LYS A 75 -8.76 43.19 -5.82
N GLU A 76 -7.68 43.87 -6.18
CA GLU A 76 -7.04 43.75 -7.50
C GLU A 76 -6.03 42.59 -7.59
N ILE A 77 -5.82 41.86 -6.49
CA ILE A 77 -4.79 40.81 -6.42
C ILE A 77 -5.35 39.51 -6.97
N THR A 78 -4.68 38.97 -7.99
CA THR A 78 -5.02 37.70 -8.62
C THR A 78 -4.12 36.54 -8.17
N ASP A 79 -2.98 36.84 -7.57
CA ASP A 79 -1.99 35.84 -7.13
C ASP A 79 -1.53 36.14 -5.69
N MET A 80 -1.87 35.24 -4.78
CA MET A 80 -1.49 35.25 -3.37
C MET A 80 -0.49 34.14 -3.03
N SER A 81 0.12 33.51 -4.03
CA SER A 81 1.03 32.38 -3.78
C SER A 81 2.21 32.78 -2.90
N GLU A 82 2.55 31.91 -1.95
CA GLU A 82 3.59 32.11 -0.95
C GLU A 82 3.51 33.41 -0.13
N LEU A 83 2.34 34.04 0.00
CA LEU A 83 2.23 35.35 0.63
C LEU A 83 2.70 35.33 2.10
N PHE A 84 2.31 34.29 2.81
CA PHE A 84 2.67 34.04 4.20
C PHE A 84 3.57 32.81 4.37
N LYS A 85 4.16 32.25 3.32
CA LYS A 85 5.08 31.11 3.43
C LYS A 85 6.19 31.36 4.47
N VAL A 86 6.29 30.46 5.45
CA VAL A 86 7.21 30.53 6.60
C VAL A 86 7.03 31.82 7.43
N SER A 87 5.80 32.34 7.51
CA SER A 87 5.51 33.60 8.19
C SER A 87 5.70 33.48 9.70
N LYS A 88 6.48 34.41 10.25
CA LYS A 88 6.66 34.60 11.70
C LYS A 88 5.65 35.59 12.29
N ARG A 89 4.67 36.04 11.51
CA ARG A 89 3.64 36.99 11.96
C ARG A 89 2.87 36.36 13.14
N LYS A 90 2.69 37.12 14.23
CA LYS A 90 2.03 36.62 15.46
C LYS A 90 0.51 36.68 15.42
N SER A 91 -0.05 37.55 14.59
CA SER A 91 -1.49 37.80 14.50
C SER A 91 -1.91 37.96 13.05
N PHE A 92 -2.97 37.26 12.65
CA PHE A 92 -3.61 37.37 11.35
C PHE A 92 -4.95 38.13 11.42
N LYS A 93 -5.21 38.85 12.52
CA LYS A 93 -6.42 39.67 12.64
C LYS A 93 -6.53 40.66 11.47
N GLY A 94 -7.73 40.80 10.93
CA GLY A 94 -8.05 41.65 9.79
C GLY A 94 -8.04 40.90 8.47
N ILE A 95 -7.45 39.70 8.41
CA ILE A 95 -7.40 38.90 7.17
C ILE A 95 -8.81 38.44 6.72
N GLU A 96 -9.73 38.31 7.67
CA GLU A 96 -11.13 37.98 7.43
C GLU A 96 -11.89 39.03 6.62
N THR A 97 -11.33 40.24 6.49
CA THR A 97 -11.93 41.37 5.75
C THR A 97 -11.53 41.41 4.28
N TRP A 98 -10.60 40.55 3.86
CA TRP A 98 -10.08 40.54 2.50
C TRP A 98 -11.12 40.07 1.48
N ASP A 99 -11.30 40.85 0.42
CA ASP A 99 -12.07 40.44 -0.76
C ASP A 99 -11.17 39.65 -1.72
N THR A 100 -11.22 38.33 -1.63
CA THR A 100 -10.42 37.39 -2.42
C THR A 100 -11.07 37.00 -3.75
N SER A 101 -12.20 37.63 -4.14
CA SER A 101 -12.99 37.20 -5.30
C SER A 101 -12.24 37.24 -6.65
N ASN A 102 -11.13 37.96 -6.76
CA ASN A 102 -10.31 37.99 -7.98
C ASN A 102 -9.09 37.06 -7.92
N VAL A 103 -8.85 36.38 -6.81
CA VAL A 103 -7.69 35.53 -6.61
C VAL A 103 -7.84 34.23 -7.40
N LYS A 104 -6.80 33.89 -8.16
CA LYS A 104 -6.69 32.66 -8.96
C LYS A 104 -5.66 31.69 -8.41
N ASN A 105 -4.61 32.18 -7.76
CA ASN A 105 -3.50 31.36 -7.28
C ASN A 105 -3.28 31.59 -5.78
N MET A 106 -3.41 30.52 -4.98
CA MET A 106 -3.14 30.50 -3.53
C MET A 106 -2.04 29.47 -3.16
N ALA A 107 -1.26 29.01 -4.14
CA ALA A 107 -0.24 27.99 -3.92
C ALA A 107 0.73 28.40 -2.80
N GLU A 108 0.92 27.50 -1.83
CA GLU A 108 1.82 27.64 -0.70
C GLU A 108 1.60 28.91 0.15
N MET A 109 0.41 29.52 0.08
CA MET A 109 0.13 30.82 0.70
C MET A 109 0.47 30.84 2.19
N PHE A 110 0.15 29.77 2.94
CA PHE A 110 0.41 29.62 4.37
C PHE A 110 1.41 28.50 4.70
N LYS A 111 2.14 27.97 3.72
CA LYS A 111 3.09 26.87 3.95
C LYS A 111 4.06 27.15 5.10
N ASN A 112 4.17 26.24 6.06
CA ASN A 112 4.98 26.35 7.28
C ASN A 112 4.70 27.61 8.13
N SER A 113 3.44 28.04 8.21
CA SER A 113 3.01 29.22 8.99
C SER A 113 2.35 28.81 10.31
N ASP A 114 3.14 28.40 11.29
CA ASP A 114 2.61 27.82 12.53
C ASP A 114 1.71 28.77 13.34
N ASN A 115 1.85 30.09 13.20
CA ASN A 115 0.98 31.05 13.90
C ASN A 115 -0.37 31.27 13.21
N PHE A 116 -0.61 30.72 12.02
CA PHE A 116 -1.88 30.84 11.33
C PHE A 116 -2.90 29.84 11.91
N THR A 117 -4.04 30.35 12.35
CA THR A 117 -5.09 29.55 13.02
C THR A 117 -6.46 29.64 12.36
N GLY A 118 -6.62 30.47 11.32
CA GLY A 118 -7.88 30.66 10.60
C GLY A 118 -8.26 32.12 10.37
N GLY A 119 -9.56 32.37 10.20
CA GLY A 119 -10.14 33.65 9.81
C GLY A 119 -10.47 33.73 8.31
N ILE A 120 -10.58 32.59 7.62
CA ILE A 120 -10.69 32.54 6.14
C ILE A 120 -11.92 31.77 5.65
N SER A 121 -12.74 31.23 6.56
CA SER A 121 -13.98 30.50 6.22
C SER A 121 -14.96 31.29 5.33
N LYS A 122 -14.92 32.63 5.36
CA LYS A 122 -15.79 33.52 4.58
C LYS A 122 -15.17 34.05 3.28
N TRP A 123 -13.95 33.65 2.96
CA TRP A 123 -13.32 34.07 1.71
C TRP A 123 -14.08 33.56 0.49
N ASN A 124 -14.12 34.38 -0.56
CA ASN A 124 -14.60 33.95 -1.86
C ASN A 124 -13.44 33.34 -2.64
N VAL A 125 -13.46 32.01 -2.78
CA VAL A 125 -12.44 31.24 -3.51
C VAL A 125 -12.94 30.71 -4.85
N SER A 126 -14.12 31.15 -5.30
CA SER A 126 -14.76 30.64 -6.53
C SER A 126 -13.92 30.81 -7.80
N ASN A 127 -12.96 31.75 -7.83
CA ASN A 127 -12.05 31.95 -8.96
C ASN A 127 -10.67 31.30 -8.79
N VAL A 128 -10.42 30.62 -7.66
CA VAL A 128 -9.13 30.00 -7.39
C VAL A 128 -8.97 28.74 -8.22
N GLU A 129 -7.86 28.66 -8.95
CA GLU A 129 -7.51 27.55 -9.83
C GLU A 129 -6.39 26.67 -9.22
N ASN A 130 -5.57 27.23 -8.32
CA ASN A 130 -4.42 26.54 -7.72
C ASN A 130 -4.34 26.74 -6.19
N MET A 131 -4.42 25.64 -5.43
CA MET A 131 -4.28 25.58 -3.96
C MET A 131 -3.12 24.67 -3.52
N GLN A 132 -2.19 24.35 -4.41
CA GLN A 132 -1.04 23.48 -4.14
C GLN A 132 -0.30 23.92 -2.88
N GLY A 133 -0.18 23.03 -1.89
CA GLY A 133 0.58 23.27 -0.66
C GLY A 133 0.08 24.44 0.21
N MET A 134 -1.15 24.94 0.00
CA MET A 134 -1.64 26.17 0.66
C MET A 134 -1.45 26.16 2.19
N PHE A 135 -1.67 25.02 2.84
CA PHE A 135 -1.54 24.79 4.29
C PHE A 135 -0.50 23.71 4.64
N GLU A 136 0.43 23.42 3.74
CA GLU A 136 1.49 22.44 3.99
C GLU A 136 2.31 22.85 5.23
N GLY A 137 2.46 21.98 6.22
CA GLY A 137 3.23 22.28 7.42
C GLY A 137 2.57 23.29 8.37
N THR A 138 1.26 23.55 8.28
CA THR A 138 0.56 24.42 9.25
C THR A 138 0.03 23.61 10.43
N HIS A 139 0.70 23.70 11.58
CA HIS A 139 0.40 22.85 12.75
C HIS A 139 -0.65 23.42 13.72
N ARG A 140 -1.36 24.49 13.36
CA ARG A 140 -2.40 25.13 14.22
C ARG A 140 -3.67 25.52 13.49
N PHE A 141 -3.78 25.19 12.20
CA PHE A 141 -4.92 25.53 11.36
C PHE A 141 -5.82 24.30 11.18
N SER A 142 -7.10 24.45 11.52
CA SER A 142 -8.12 23.40 11.38
C SER A 142 -9.55 24.01 11.33
N GLU A 143 -9.69 25.16 10.66
CA GLU A 143 -10.97 25.85 10.53
C GLU A 143 -11.94 25.09 9.60
N ASP A 144 -13.25 25.24 9.81
CA ASP A 144 -14.28 24.76 8.88
C ASP A 144 -14.24 25.59 7.57
N LEU A 145 -14.09 24.90 6.43
CA LEU A 145 -13.99 25.50 5.10
C LEU A 145 -15.13 25.06 4.18
N ASN A 146 -16.24 24.57 4.73
CA ASN A 146 -17.36 24.02 3.98
C ASN A 146 -18.15 25.08 3.19
N LEU A 147 -17.88 26.38 3.40
CA LEU A 147 -18.49 27.46 2.63
C LEU A 147 -17.73 27.81 1.34
N TRP A 148 -16.57 27.20 1.11
CA TRP A 148 -15.76 27.48 -0.05
C TRP A 148 -16.32 26.84 -1.31
N ASP A 149 -16.44 27.64 -2.37
CA ASP A 149 -16.70 27.15 -3.72
C ASP A 149 -15.37 26.78 -4.40
N THR A 150 -15.03 25.50 -4.39
CA THR A 150 -13.80 24.96 -4.99
C THR A 150 -13.98 24.54 -6.45
N SER A 151 -15.10 24.86 -7.09
CA SER A 151 -15.46 24.33 -8.41
C SER A 151 -14.48 24.66 -9.53
N ASN A 152 -13.63 25.69 -9.38
CA ASN A 152 -12.60 26.03 -10.38
C ASN A 152 -11.19 25.54 -10.04
N VAL A 153 -10.99 24.89 -8.88
CA VAL A 153 -9.67 24.43 -8.44
C VAL A 153 -9.23 23.22 -9.26
N LYS A 154 -7.99 23.25 -9.73
CA LYS A 154 -7.35 22.19 -10.52
C LYS A 154 -6.24 21.45 -9.77
N ASP A 155 -5.53 22.15 -8.89
CA ASP A 155 -4.41 21.57 -8.13
C ASP A 155 -4.61 21.77 -6.62
N MET A 156 -4.74 20.65 -5.90
CA MET A 156 -4.79 20.56 -4.43
C MET A 156 -3.62 19.74 -3.87
N SER A 157 -2.59 19.48 -4.67
CA SER A 157 -1.45 18.67 -4.23
C SER A 157 -0.77 19.29 -3.01
N ARG A 158 -0.43 18.43 -2.04
CA ARG A 158 0.15 18.82 -0.74
C ARG A 158 -0.64 19.85 0.08
N MET A 159 -1.90 20.17 -0.26
CA MET A 159 -2.63 21.29 0.34
C MET A 159 -2.63 21.25 1.88
N PHE A 160 -2.76 20.06 2.48
CA PHE A 160 -2.75 19.83 3.94
C PHE A 160 -1.62 18.89 4.38
N ASN A 161 -0.56 18.76 3.58
CA ASN A 161 0.54 17.86 3.88
C ASN A 161 1.28 18.30 5.16
N ASN A 162 1.63 17.37 6.03
CA ASN A 162 2.27 17.61 7.32
C ASN A 162 1.55 18.70 8.15
N SER A 163 0.21 18.74 8.10
CA SER A 163 -0.61 19.67 8.88
C SER A 163 -1.42 18.93 9.95
N VAL A 164 -2.13 19.68 10.80
CA VAL A 164 -3.10 19.14 11.78
C VAL A 164 -4.55 19.38 11.36
N PHE A 165 -4.77 19.67 10.08
CA PHE A 165 -6.08 20.07 9.58
C PHE A 165 -7.09 18.92 9.73
N ASN A 166 -8.21 19.18 10.37
CA ASN A 166 -9.37 18.30 10.45
C ASN A 166 -10.69 19.09 10.39
N GLY A 167 -10.68 20.23 9.68
CA GLY A 167 -11.86 21.05 9.44
C GLY A 167 -12.81 20.41 8.42
N ASN A 168 -14.06 20.84 8.40
CA ASN A 168 -15.06 20.32 7.46
C ASN A 168 -14.81 20.84 6.03
N ILE A 169 -14.76 19.91 5.07
CA ILE A 169 -14.55 20.12 3.63
C ILE A 169 -15.47 19.23 2.78
N SER A 170 -16.53 18.70 3.38
CA SER A 170 -17.40 17.67 2.78
C SER A 170 -18.22 18.19 1.58
N SER A 171 -18.47 19.49 1.48
CA SER A 171 -19.22 20.10 0.37
C SER A 171 -18.36 20.63 -0.77
N TRP A 172 -17.04 20.41 -0.74
CA TRP A 172 -16.17 20.86 -1.81
C TRP A 172 -16.54 20.19 -3.12
N ASN A 173 -16.59 20.98 -4.18
CA ASN A 173 -16.71 20.48 -5.54
C ASN A 173 -15.29 20.22 -6.07
N THR A 174 -14.93 18.95 -6.24
CA THR A 174 -13.61 18.52 -6.71
C THR A 174 -13.63 18.08 -8.18
N SER A 175 -14.73 18.24 -8.90
CA SER A 175 -14.90 17.68 -10.26
C SER A 175 -13.88 18.22 -11.27
N ASN A 176 -13.28 19.39 -11.03
CA ASN A 176 -12.26 19.98 -11.89
C ASN A 176 -10.82 19.77 -11.39
N VAL A 177 -10.64 19.07 -10.25
CA VAL A 177 -9.32 18.82 -9.68
C VAL A 177 -8.62 17.72 -10.49
N GLU A 178 -7.43 18.03 -10.98
CA GLU A 178 -6.57 17.15 -11.78
C GLU A 178 -5.45 16.54 -10.92
N ASN A 179 -5.00 17.25 -9.88
CA ASN A 179 -3.87 16.85 -9.03
C ASN A 179 -4.19 16.90 -7.53
N MET A 180 -4.16 15.74 -6.86
CA MET A 180 -4.37 15.58 -5.42
C MET A 180 -3.18 14.90 -4.71
N LYS A 181 -2.02 14.80 -5.37
CA LYS A 181 -0.85 14.10 -4.82
C LYS A 181 -0.49 14.63 -3.44
N GLU A 182 -0.26 13.72 -2.49
CA GLU A 182 0.14 14.05 -1.12
C GLU A 182 -0.78 15.03 -0.37
N MET A 183 -2.03 15.25 -0.81
CA MET A 183 -2.92 16.29 -0.26
C MET A 183 -3.05 16.23 1.27
N PHE A 184 -3.15 15.03 1.84
CA PHE A 184 -3.21 14.78 3.29
C PHE A 184 -1.99 14.00 3.80
N GLY A 185 -0.92 13.90 3.03
CA GLY A 185 0.29 13.18 3.44
C GLY A 185 0.86 13.74 4.75
N TYR A 186 1.25 12.89 5.68
CA TYR A 186 1.73 13.20 7.02
C TYR A 186 0.74 13.99 7.91
N ASN A 187 -0.53 14.16 7.50
CA ASN A 187 -1.57 14.69 8.39
C ASN A 187 -2.11 13.56 9.29
N GLN A 188 -1.54 13.45 10.48
CA GLN A 188 -1.83 12.34 11.40
C GLN A 188 -3.26 12.36 11.98
N THR A 189 -3.95 13.49 11.90
CA THR A 189 -5.24 13.74 12.57
C THR A 189 -6.45 13.75 11.65
N PHE A 190 -6.26 13.88 10.33
CA PHE A 190 -7.35 14.03 9.39
C PHE A 190 -8.21 12.76 9.30
N ASN A 191 -9.52 12.93 9.49
CA ASN A 191 -10.51 11.88 9.27
C ASN A 191 -11.88 12.49 8.85
N GLY A 192 -11.84 13.62 8.14
CA GLY A 192 -13.06 14.31 7.67
C GLY A 192 -13.73 13.55 6.52
N ASP A 193 -15.06 13.67 6.41
CA ASP A 193 -15.83 13.04 5.33
C ASP A 193 -15.51 13.68 3.97
N ILE A 194 -15.00 12.86 3.06
CA ILE A 194 -14.69 13.18 1.67
C ILE A 194 -15.33 12.17 0.70
N SER A 195 -16.30 11.39 1.18
CA SER A 195 -16.95 10.32 0.40
C SER A 195 -17.78 10.85 -0.77
N SER A 196 -18.14 12.13 -0.75
CA SER A 196 -18.91 12.84 -1.78
C SER A 196 -18.06 13.39 -2.93
N TRP A 197 -16.73 13.38 -2.80
CA TRP A 197 -15.85 14.01 -3.76
C TRP A 197 -15.88 13.30 -5.12
N ASP A 198 -15.89 14.10 -6.19
CA ASP A 198 -15.71 13.64 -7.55
C ASP A 198 -14.21 13.72 -7.89
N ILE A 199 -13.57 12.56 -8.05
CA ILE A 199 -12.16 12.46 -8.43
C ILE A 199 -11.98 11.96 -9.87
N SER A 200 -13.03 12.02 -10.70
CA SER A 200 -13.02 11.43 -12.05
C SER A 200 -11.97 12.04 -13.00
N ASN A 201 -11.46 13.25 -12.71
CA ASN A 201 -10.39 13.89 -13.48
C ASN A 201 -8.98 13.66 -12.90
N VAL A 202 -8.85 12.99 -11.76
CA VAL A 202 -7.57 12.71 -11.11
C VAL A 202 -6.92 11.48 -11.73
N THR A 203 -5.66 11.60 -12.15
CA THR A 203 -4.88 10.48 -12.71
C THR A 203 -3.90 9.85 -11.72
N SER A 204 -3.69 10.46 -10.56
CA SER A 204 -2.71 9.98 -9.58
C SER A 204 -3.19 10.22 -8.15
N LEU A 205 -3.28 9.13 -7.38
CA LEU A 205 -3.53 9.15 -5.93
C LEU A 205 -2.23 9.01 -5.13
N GLU A 206 -1.09 9.31 -5.76
CA GLU A 206 0.23 9.10 -5.18
C GLU A 206 0.34 9.78 -3.80
N ARG A 207 0.61 8.94 -2.79
CA ARG A 207 0.85 9.35 -1.40
C ARG A 207 -0.26 10.22 -0.78
N MET A 208 -1.49 10.20 -1.30
CA MET A 208 -2.56 11.10 -0.89
C MET A 208 -2.81 11.10 0.64
N PHE A 209 -2.73 9.93 1.27
CA PHE A 209 -2.91 9.71 2.71
C PHE A 209 -1.68 9.06 3.38
N VAL A 210 -0.48 9.22 2.80
CA VAL A 210 0.73 8.63 3.41
C VAL A 210 0.89 9.12 4.85
N SER A 211 1.11 8.23 5.82
CA SER A 211 1.22 8.55 7.25
C SER A 211 0.03 9.34 7.84
N ALA A 212 -1.17 9.23 7.23
CA ALA A 212 -2.39 9.79 7.79
C ALA A 212 -3.01 8.84 8.82
N PHE A 213 -2.37 8.74 9.99
CA PHE A 213 -2.63 7.68 10.98
C PHE A 213 -4.09 7.49 11.36
N SER A 214 -4.88 8.56 11.45
CA SER A 214 -6.30 8.51 11.89
C SER A 214 -7.31 8.31 10.77
N PHE A 215 -6.87 8.30 9.50
CA PHE A 215 -7.78 8.30 8.36
C PHE A 215 -8.44 6.93 8.15
N ASN A 216 -9.78 6.89 8.11
CA ASN A 216 -10.55 5.65 7.97
C ASN A 216 -11.95 5.88 7.34
N GLN A 217 -12.02 6.66 6.26
CA GLN A 217 -13.29 6.97 5.59
C GLN A 217 -13.65 5.95 4.52
N ASN A 218 -14.95 5.74 4.29
CA ASN A 218 -15.45 4.97 3.15
C ASN A 218 -15.31 5.80 1.86
N LEU A 219 -14.59 5.28 0.88
CA LEU A 219 -14.30 5.94 -0.40
C LEU A 219 -14.88 5.18 -1.60
N ASN A 220 -15.84 4.29 -1.36
CA ASN A 220 -16.41 3.41 -2.38
C ASN A 220 -17.21 4.17 -3.46
N LYS A 221 -17.54 5.44 -3.23
CA LYS A 221 -18.24 6.28 -4.22
C LYS A 221 -17.31 6.98 -5.20
N TRP A 222 -16.00 6.92 -4.99
CA TRP A 222 -15.04 7.58 -5.85
C TRP A 222 -14.93 6.90 -7.22
N ASN A 223 -14.93 7.71 -8.27
CA ASN A 223 -14.69 7.21 -9.62
C ASN A 223 -13.19 7.22 -9.92
N THR A 224 -12.53 6.07 -9.78
CA THR A 224 -11.08 5.90 -10.00
C THR A 224 -10.71 5.48 -11.43
N SER A 225 -11.65 5.45 -12.39
CA SER A 225 -11.43 4.92 -13.75
C SER A 225 -10.38 5.65 -14.60
N ASN A 226 -9.88 6.80 -14.14
CA ASN A 226 -8.78 7.55 -14.77
C ASN A 226 -7.47 7.50 -13.98
N VAL A 227 -7.44 6.84 -12.81
CA VAL A 227 -6.24 6.74 -11.97
C VAL A 227 -5.24 5.77 -12.61
N GLU A 228 -4.03 6.25 -12.85
CA GLU A 228 -2.91 5.50 -13.43
C GLU A 228 -1.89 5.03 -12.36
N THR A 229 -1.86 5.69 -11.19
CA THR A 229 -0.98 5.30 -10.08
C THR A 229 -1.64 5.50 -8.71
N MET A 230 -1.46 4.50 -7.86
CA MET A 230 -1.89 4.44 -6.46
C MET A 230 -0.70 4.27 -5.50
N ARG A 231 0.50 4.67 -5.95
CA ARG A 231 1.75 4.51 -5.20
C ARG A 231 1.65 5.17 -3.82
N GLY A 232 1.78 4.36 -2.77
CA GLY A 232 1.77 4.79 -1.38
C GLY A 232 0.50 5.52 -0.93
N THR A 233 -0.65 5.33 -1.59
CA THR A 233 -1.89 6.08 -1.28
C THR A 233 -2.26 6.01 0.20
N PHE A 234 -2.14 4.83 0.83
CA PHE A 234 -2.40 4.57 2.25
C PHE A 234 -1.17 4.06 3.01
N GLU A 235 0.04 4.31 2.52
CA GLU A 235 1.29 3.95 3.21
C GLU A 235 1.30 4.55 4.62
N CYS A 236 1.56 3.76 5.65
CA CYS A 236 1.51 4.14 7.06
C CYS A 236 0.16 4.73 7.54
N ALA A 237 -0.96 4.53 6.83
CA ALA A 237 -2.29 4.92 7.30
C ALA A 237 -2.83 3.85 8.29
N ALA A 238 -2.25 3.83 9.49
CA ALA A 238 -2.43 2.75 10.48
C ALA A 238 -3.88 2.33 10.75
N GLU A 239 -4.82 3.28 10.79
CA GLU A 239 -6.24 3.03 11.07
C GLU A 239 -7.09 2.73 9.84
N PHE A 240 -6.53 2.82 8.63
CA PHE A 240 -7.31 2.74 7.41
C PHE A 240 -7.86 1.33 7.18
N ASN A 241 -9.18 1.23 7.11
CA ASN A 241 -9.93 0.05 6.70
C ASN A 241 -11.25 0.48 6.03
N GLY A 242 -11.26 1.64 5.39
CA GLY A 242 -12.43 2.19 4.72
C GLY A 242 -12.70 1.47 3.40
N ASP A 243 -13.97 1.25 3.08
CA ASP A 243 -14.38 0.51 1.87
C ASP A 243 -13.92 1.21 0.58
N ILE A 244 -13.20 0.44 -0.25
CA ILE A 244 -12.65 0.79 -1.57
C ILE A 244 -12.90 -0.34 -2.59
N SER A 245 -13.83 -1.24 -2.29
CA SER A 245 -14.06 -2.47 -3.06
C SER A 245 -14.51 -2.23 -4.52
N SER A 246 -15.14 -1.08 -4.81
CA SER A 246 -15.61 -0.72 -6.16
C SER A 246 -14.65 0.17 -6.95
N TRP A 247 -13.43 0.38 -6.47
CA TRP A 247 -12.43 1.12 -7.24
C TRP A 247 -12.13 0.39 -8.55
N ASP A 248 -12.23 1.13 -9.66
CA ASP A 248 -11.72 0.70 -10.96
C ASP A 248 -10.19 0.89 -10.98
N THR A 249 -9.47 -0.23 -11.03
CA THR A 249 -8.00 -0.27 -11.08
C THR A 249 -7.47 -0.59 -12.48
N SER A 250 -8.33 -0.67 -13.49
CA SER A 250 -7.97 -1.18 -14.82
C SER A 250 -6.90 -0.35 -15.54
N LYS A 251 -6.65 0.90 -15.15
CA LYS A 251 -5.57 1.75 -15.71
C LYS A 251 -4.33 1.86 -14.81
N VAL A 252 -4.37 1.29 -13.61
CA VAL A 252 -3.31 1.46 -12.62
C VAL A 252 -2.09 0.64 -13.03
N ASN A 253 -0.93 1.28 -13.14
CA ASN A 253 0.35 0.63 -13.43
C ASN A 253 1.28 0.51 -12.21
N ASN A 254 1.07 1.31 -11.16
CA ASN A 254 1.92 1.31 -9.97
C ASN A 254 1.08 1.35 -8.69
N MET A 255 1.22 0.31 -7.88
CA MET A 255 0.62 0.11 -6.55
C MET A 255 1.69 -0.09 -5.46
N GLU A 256 2.94 0.31 -5.70
CA GLU A 256 4.01 0.17 -4.70
C GLU A 256 3.62 0.88 -3.40
N PHE A 257 3.93 0.25 -2.26
CA PHE A 257 3.67 0.78 -0.92
C PHE A 257 2.20 1.12 -0.61
N MET A 258 1.23 0.76 -1.46
CA MET A 258 -0.15 1.27 -1.37
C MET A 258 -0.76 1.10 0.03
N PHE A 259 -0.50 -0.02 0.70
CA PHE A 259 -0.93 -0.35 2.06
C PHE A 259 0.25 -0.73 2.98
N ASP A 260 1.47 -0.31 2.65
CA ASP A 260 2.64 -0.57 3.51
C ASP A 260 2.38 0.03 4.90
N SER A 261 2.53 -0.75 5.97
CA SER A 261 2.24 -0.38 7.36
C SER A 261 0.80 0.12 7.61
N ALA A 262 -0.16 -0.21 6.77
CA ALA A 262 -1.59 0.01 7.01
C ALA A 262 -2.16 -1.11 7.90
N TYR A 263 -1.78 -1.12 9.18
CA TYR A 263 -1.97 -2.24 10.10
C TYR A 263 -3.38 -2.83 10.16
N LYS A 264 -4.43 -2.02 10.02
CA LYS A 264 -5.84 -2.43 10.11
C LYS A 264 -6.50 -2.77 8.78
N PHE A 265 -5.82 -2.57 7.65
CA PHE A 265 -6.43 -2.75 6.34
C PHE A 265 -6.78 -4.22 6.09
N ASN A 266 -8.04 -4.49 5.78
CA ASN A 266 -8.54 -5.83 5.45
C ASN A 266 -9.83 -5.78 4.61
N GLN A 267 -9.97 -4.79 3.72
CA GLN A 267 -11.14 -4.69 2.83
C GLN A 267 -11.02 -5.64 1.64
N ASP A 268 -12.15 -6.20 1.21
CA ASP A 268 -12.20 -7.05 0.01
C ASP A 268 -11.84 -6.25 -1.25
N ILE A 269 -10.73 -6.66 -1.86
CA ILE A 269 -10.17 -6.12 -3.10
C ILE A 269 -9.98 -7.22 -4.15
N SER A 270 -10.65 -8.36 -3.97
CA SER A 270 -10.58 -9.52 -4.88
C SER A 270 -11.08 -9.21 -6.29
N SER A 271 -11.92 -8.16 -6.43
CA SER A 271 -12.52 -7.69 -7.68
C SER A 271 -11.61 -6.80 -8.53
N TRP A 272 -10.49 -6.33 -7.98
CA TRP A 272 -9.62 -5.38 -8.68
C TRP A 272 -8.99 -5.99 -9.94
N ASP A 273 -8.97 -5.21 -11.01
CA ASP A 273 -8.24 -5.53 -12.23
C ASP A 273 -6.78 -5.09 -12.09
N THR A 274 -5.89 -6.06 -11.89
CA THR A 274 -4.44 -5.82 -11.76
C THR A 274 -3.67 -6.08 -13.05
N SER A 275 -4.36 -6.37 -14.17
CA SER A 275 -3.72 -6.84 -15.40
C SER A 275 -2.75 -5.86 -16.05
N ASN A 276 -2.85 -4.56 -15.72
CA ASN A 276 -1.98 -3.50 -16.19
C ASN A 276 -0.92 -3.05 -15.17
N VAL A 277 -0.86 -3.66 -13.99
CA VAL A 277 0.07 -3.27 -12.93
C VAL A 277 1.47 -3.79 -13.23
N SER A 278 2.46 -2.89 -13.20
CA SER A 278 3.88 -3.20 -13.35
C SER A 278 4.62 -3.23 -12.02
N PHE A 279 4.19 -2.45 -11.01
CA PHE A 279 4.91 -2.35 -9.73
C PHE A 279 3.98 -2.56 -8.53
N MET A 280 4.29 -3.55 -7.70
CA MET A 280 3.57 -3.94 -6.47
C MET A 280 4.52 -4.10 -5.26
N GLY A 281 5.76 -3.61 -5.36
CA GLY A 281 6.74 -3.67 -4.28
C GLY A 281 6.17 -3.12 -2.97
N HIS A 282 6.35 -3.88 -1.88
CA HIS A 282 5.90 -3.54 -0.52
C HIS A 282 4.40 -3.22 -0.37
N MET A 283 3.54 -3.58 -1.34
CA MET A 283 2.13 -3.16 -1.36
C MET A 283 1.38 -3.47 -0.05
N PHE A 284 1.63 -4.62 0.59
CA PHE A 284 1.03 -5.04 1.87
C PHE A 284 2.10 -5.29 2.95
N SER A 285 3.29 -4.70 2.80
CA SER A 285 4.33 -4.77 3.81
C SER A 285 3.76 -4.26 5.15
N ASP A 286 3.96 -4.96 6.26
CA ASP A 286 3.43 -4.70 7.59
C ASP A 286 1.90 -4.42 7.68
N ALA A 287 1.11 -4.82 6.66
CA ALA A 287 -0.35 -4.79 6.71
C ALA A 287 -0.87 -5.98 7.54
N GLU A 288 -0.65 -5.92 8.86
CA GLU A 288 -0.78 -7.08 9.75
C GLU A 288 -2.15 -7.78 9.71
N SER A 289 -3.24 -7.03 9.48
CA SER A 289 -4.62 -7.56 9.45
C SER A 289 -5.07 -8.06 8.09
N PHE A 290 -4.30 -7.84 7.01
CA PHE A 290 -4.74 -8.13 5.65
C PHE A 290 -4.85 -9.64 5.43
N ASN A 291 -6.05 -10.11 5.08
CA ASN A 291 -6.34 -11.51 4.80
C ASN A 291 -7.52 -11.65 3.83
N GLN A 292 -7.33 -11.21 2.58
CA GLN A 292 -8.34 -11.30 1.51
C GLN A 292 -7.88 -12.20 0.37
N ASP A 293 -8.84 -12.87 -0.27
CA ASP A 293 -8.56 -13.75 -1.41
C ASP A 293 -8.24 -12.93 -2.67
N ILE A 294 -6.95 -12.75 -2.93
CA ILE A 294 -6.41 -12.11 -4.14
C ILE A 294 -5.84 -13.12 -5.13
N SER A 295 -6.14 -14.42 -4.96
CA SER A 295 -5.65 -15.47 -5.86
C SER A 295 -6.07 -15.24 -7.32
N LYS A 296 -7.18 -14.53 -7.56
CA LYS A 296 -7.72 -14.27 -8.90
C LYS A 296 -7.05 -13.10 -9.64
N TRP A 297 -6.17 -12.35 -8.98
CA TRP A 297 -5.47 -11.24 -9.61
C TRP A 297 -4.61 -11.70 -10.78
N ASN A 298 -4.60 -10.90 -11.85
CA ASN A 298 -3.69 -11.09 -12.97
C ASN A 298 -2.43 -10.28 -12.73
N VAL A 299 -1.33 -10.95 -12.41
CA VAL A 299 -0.05 -10.31 -12.08
C VAL A 299 1.03 -10.55 -13.14
N SER A 300 0.63 -10.97 -14.34
CA SER A 300 1.56 -11.37 -15.42
C SER A 300 2.40 -10.24 -16.00
N GLN A 301 2.03 -8.98 -15.75
CA GLN A 301 2.77 -7.79 -16.16
C GLN A 301 3.58 -7.15 -15.03
N VAL A 302 3.50 -7.70 -13.81
CA VAL A 302 4.22 -7.13 -12.67
C VAL A 302 5.70 -7.44 -12.81
N GLU A 303 6.52 -6.39 -12.75
CA GLU A 303 7.98 -6.42 -12.86
C GLU A 303 8.65 -6.36 -11.47
N ASP A 304 7.97 -5.81 -10.46
CA ASP A 304 8.47 -5.72 -9.08
C ASP A 304 7.39 -6.06 -8.05
N MET A 305 7.65 -7.09 -7.24
CA MET A 305 6.83 -7.50 -6.08
C MET A 305 7.67 -7.58 -4.79
N ASN A 306 8.83 -6.93 -4.76
CA ASN A 306 9.77 -7.03 -3.65
C ASN A 306 9.06 -6.68 -2.33
N GLY A 307 9.12 -7.61 -1.38
CA GLY A 307 8.61 -7.39 -0.04
C GLY A 307 7.11 -7.16 0.07
N MET A 308 6.33 -7.53 -0.96
CA MET A 308 4.88 -7.28 -1.04
C MET A 308 4.12 -7.70 0.24
N PHE A 309 4.51 -8.79 0.89
CA PHE A 309 3.87 -9.32 2.11
C PHE A 309 4.79 -9.39 3.34
N ILE A 310 5.94 -8.69 3.35
CA ILE A 310 6.81 -8.66 4.54
C ILE A 310 5.99 -8.20 5.75
N GLY A 311 5.86 -9.00 6.81
CA GLY A 311 5.11 -8.59 7.99
C GLY A 311 3.57 -8.60 7.87
N ALA A 312 2.99 -9.07 6.75
CA ALA A 312 1.55 -9.29 6.59
C ALA A 312 1.08 -10.54 7.37
N LYS A 313 1.06 -10.46 8.70
CA LYS A 313 0.90 -11.61 9.62
C LYS A 313 -0.35 -12.46 9.40
N SER A 314 -1.46 -11.85 9.00
CA SER A 314 -2.75 -12.56 8.86
C SER A 314 -2.95 -13.18 7.48
N PHE A 315 -2.12 -12.85 6.50
CA PHE A 315 -2.32 -13.28 5.12
C PHE A 315 -2.10 -14.78 4.98
N SER A 316 -3.11 -15.50 4.47
CA SER A 316 -3.13 -16.98 4.46
C SER A 316 -3.55 -17.62 3.14
N TYR A 317 -3.91 -16.84 2.13
CA TYR A 317 -4.39 -17.36 0.84
C TYR A 317 -3.24 -17.84 -0.06
N SER A 318 -3.47 -18.97 -0.74
CA SER A 318 -2.54 -19.49 -1.75
C SER A 318 -2.55 -18.62 -3.01
N LEU A 319 -1.35 -18.31 -3.52
CA LEU A 319 -1.12 -17.52 -4.74
C LEU A 319 -0.41 -18.33 -5.84
N ASN A 320 -0.43 -19.66 -5.74
CA ASN A 320 0.28 -20.56 -6.66
C ASN A 320 -0.19 -20.45 -8.12
N ASN A 321 -1.39 -19.92 -8.34
CA ASN A 321 -1.97 -19.71 -9.66
C ASN A 321 -1.51 -18.42 -10.33
N TRP A 322 -0.83 -17.53 -9.60
CA TRP A 322 -0.25 -16.32 -10.16
C TRP A 322 0.84 -16.66 -11.17
N LYS A 323 0.72 -16.08 -12.36
CA LYS A 323 1.77 -16.10 -13.37
C LYS A 323 2.47 -14.76 -13.29
N VAL A 324 3.76 -14.76 -12.96
CA VAL A 324 4.59 -13.55 -12.87
C VAL A 324 5.35 -13.33 -14.19
N ALA A 325 5.89 -12.13 -14.39
CA ALA A 325 6.72 -11.84 -15.57
C ALA A 325 8.02 -12.67 -15.57
N GLU A 326 8.52 -13.05 -16.75
CA GLU A 326 9.69 -13.94 -16.91
C GLU A 326 10.96 -13.42 -16.19
N ASN A 327 11.13 -12.10 -16.09
CA ASN A 327 12.25 -11.46 -15.39
C ASN A 327 12.19 -11.63 -13.85
N LEU A 328 11.00 -11.85 -13.28
CA LEU A 328 10.83 -12.19 -11.87
C LEU A 328 11.09 -13.68 -11.60
N GLU A 329 10.90 -14.57 -12.58
CA GLU A 329 11.18 -16.00 -12.42
C GLU A 329 12.68 -16.28 -12.20
N GLU A 330 13.58 -15.42 -12.69
CA GLU A 330 15.02 -15.50 -12.42
C GLU A 330 15.41 -15.06 -10.98
N HIS A 331 14.50 -14.41 -10.26
CA HIS A 331 14.69 -13.91 -8.88
C HIS A 331 14.00 -14.81 -7.85
N VAL A 332 13.97 -16.12 -8.09
CA VAL A 332 13.67 -17.13 -7.07
C VAL A 332 14.81 -17.16 -6.06
N ILE A 333 14.54 -16.71 -4.83
CA ILE A 333 15.52 -16.80 -3.74
C ILE A 333 15.62 -18.27 -3.36
N PHE A 334 16.82 -18.83 -3.48
CA PHE A 334 17.17 -20.06 -2.77
C PHE A 334 17.29 -19.69 -1.30
N ASP A 335 16.45 -20.26 -0.44
CA ASP A 335 16.73 -20.20 0.99
C ASP A 335 18.03 -20.98 1.25
N GLU A 336 19.09 -20.26 1.63
CA GLU A 336 20.41 -20.84 1.89
C GLU A 336 20.38 -21.84 3.07
N GLU A 337 19.34 -21.84 3.90
CA GLU A 337 19.17 -22.76 5.04
C GLU A 337 18.27 -23.98 4.78
N SER A 338 17.26 -23.91 3.89
CA SER A 338 16.38 -25.05 3.54
C SER A 338 16.62 -25.62 2.14
N GLY A 339 17.33 -24.90 1.27
CA GLY A 339 17.55 -25.29 -0.13
C GLY A 339 16.29 -25.25 -1.00
N GLN A 340 15.17 -24.70 -0.50
CA GLN A 340 13.92 -24.58 -1.24
C GLN A 340 13.90 -23.36 -2.17
N LYS A 341 13.17 -23.51 -3.28
CA LYS A 341 12.82 -22.42 -4.19
C LYS A 341 11.58 -21.71 -3.66
N ILE A 342 11.76 -20.54 -3.08
CA ILE A 342 10.65 -19.72 -2.57
C ILE A 342 10.52 -18.50 -3.50
N PRO A 343 9.31 -18.16 -4.00
CA PRO A 343 9.11 -16.91 -4.72
C PRO A 343 9.47 -15.72 -3.82
N TRP A 344 10.24 -14.74 -4.32
CA TRP A 344 10.71 -13.59 -3.54
C TRP A 344 9.58 -12.89 -2.76
N TRP A 345 8.37 -12.82 -3.30
CA TRP A 345 7.23 -12.17 -2.64
C TRP A 345 6.73 -12.89 -1.37
N ALA A 346 7.10 -14.15 -1.15
CA ALA A 346 6.85 -14.88 0.11
C ALA A 346 7.97 -14.66 1.15
N TYR A 347 9.05 -13.95 0.79
CA TYR A 347 10.10 -13.54 1.71
C TYR A 347 9.57 -12.44 2.63
N GLY A 348 9.23 -12.79 3.87
CA GLY A 348 8.53 -11.86 4.77
C GLY A 348 7.96 -12.45 6.06
N HIS A 349 7.71 -13.76 6.07
CA HIS A 349 7.40 -14.48 7.31
C HIS A 349 8.73 -14.74 8.03
N LYS A 350 8.97 -14.08 9.17
CA LYS A 350 10.26 -14.07 9.91
C LYS A 350 10.79 -15.44 10.38
N ASN A 351 10.13 -16.55 10.06
CA ASN A 351 10.36 -17.89 10.59
C ASN A 351 10.09 -19.01 9.57
N ILE A 352 10.12 -18.76 8.25
CA ILE A 352 9.92 -19.87 7.28
C ILE A 352 10.95 -20.96 7.54
N GLY A 353 10.49 -22.20 7.68
CA GLY A 353 11.36 -23.34 7.98
C GLY A 353 12.13 -23.26 9.30
N LYS A 354 11.65 -22.47 10.26
CA LYS A 354 12.20 -22.38 11.63
C LYS A 354 12.31 -23.75 12.30
N TYR A 355 11.31 -24.59 12.12
CA TYR A 355 11.29 -25.96 12.62
C TYR A 355 11.64 -26.93 11.49
N LYS A 356 12.64 -27.79 11.71
CA LYS A 356 13.14 -28.74 10.70
C LYS A 356 13.03 -30.18 11.22
N PRO A 357 11.81 -30.70 11.42
CA PRO A 357 11.64 -32.06 11.92
C PRO A 357 12.25 -33.06 10.95
N VAL A 358 12.91 -34.07 11.50
CA VAL A 358 13.49 -35.19 10.71
C VAL A 358 12.73 -36.50 10.91
N GLU A 359 11.81 -36.55 11.88
CA GLU A 359 11.01 -37.73 12.22
C GLU A 359 9.51 -37.36 12.29
N LEU A 360 8.63 -38.33 11.98
CA LEU A 360 7.18 -38.15 11.98
C LEU A 360 6.63 -37.72 13.35
N ASP A 361 7.15 -38.25 14.45
CA ASP A 361 6.68 -37.92 15.80
C ASP A 361 6.98 -36.46 16.20
N GLU A 362 8.06 -35.89 15.67
CA GLU A 362 8.39 -34.48 15.86
C GLU A 362 7.45 -33.60 15.03
N LEU A 363 7.26 -33.94 13.75
CA LEU A 363 6.35 -33.23 12.87
C LEU A 363 4.92 -33.24 13.45
N LYS A 364 4.44 -34.39 13.96
CA LYS A 364 3.13 -34.51 14.63
C LYS A 364 2.98 -33.58 15.82
N LYS A 365 4.03 -33.33 16.60
CA LYS A 365 3.97 -32.37 17.72
C LYS A 365 3.81 -30.95 17.21
N LEU A 366 4.58 -30.57 16.19
CA LEU A 366 4.57 -29.22 15.62
C LEU A 366 3.23 -28.88 14.96
N VAL A 367 2.65 -29.80 14.17
CA VAL A 367 1.38 -29.53 13.47
C VAL A 367 0.16 -29.49 14.39
N ASN A 368 0.25 -30.10 15.57
CA ASN A 368 -0.80 -30.11 16.59
C ASN A 368 -0.69 -28.93 17.56
N ASP A 369 0.40 -28.16 17.48
CA ASP A 369 0.53 -26.90 18.20
C ASP A 369 -0.22 -25.79 17.42
N GLU A 370 -1.23 -25.19 18.06
CA GLU A 370 -2.04 -24.13 17.44
C GLU A 370 -1.31 -22.79 17.39
N ASP A 371 -0.24 -22.61 18.18
CA ASP A 371 0.59 -21.40 18.16
C ASP A 371 1.63 -21.44 17.02
N ILE A 372 1.83 -22.60 16.38
CA ILE A 372 2.76 -22.78 15.27
C ILE A 372 2.00 -22.74 13.94
N ASN A 373 2.40 -21.83 13.05
CA ASN A 373 1.90 -21.79 11.68
C ASN A 373 2.62 -22.82 10.82
N LEU A 374 1.94 -23.42 9.84
CA LEU A 374 2.52 -24.51 9.05
C LEU A 374 3.66 -24.03 8.14
N TYR A 375 3.68 -22.74 7.76
CA TYR A 375 4.83 -22.17 7.03
C TYR A 375 6.11 -22.12 7.86
N GLU A 376 6.04 -22.24 9.20
CA GLU A 376 7.22 -22.26 10.07
C GLU A 376 7.92 -23.63 10.07
N ILE A 377 7.30 -24.65 9.46
CA ILE A 377 7.78 -26.02 9.47
C ILE A 377 8.32 -26.38 8.08
N ASP A 378 9.60 -26.72 8.02
CA ASP A 378 10.25 -27.27 6.83
C ASP A 378 10.22 -28.80 6.88
N VAL A 379 9.44 -29.39 5.98
CA VAL A 379 9.24 -30.84 5.88
C VAL A 379 10.18 -31.52 4.87
N THR A 380 11.21 -30.83 4.37
CA THR A 380 12.08 -31.34 3.28
C THR A 380 12.71 -32.70 3.60
N TYR A 381 13.00 -33.00 4.87
CA TYR A 381 13.62 -34.27 5.26
C TYR A 381 12.64 -35.39 5.62
N ILE A 382 11.34 -35.09 5.61
CA ILE A 382 10.30 -36.03 6.01
C ILE A 382 10.00 -37.00 4.87
N THR A 383 10.03 -38.29 5.16
CA THR A 383 9.69 -39.37 4.22
C THR A 383 8.34 -40.03 4.53
N ASP A 384 7.83 -39.87 5.76
CA ASP A 384 6.58 -40.45 6.24
C ASP A 384 5.70 -39.36 6.87
N MET A 385 4.47 -39.23 6.38
CA MET A 385 3.43 -38.31 6.88
C MET A 385 2.19 -39.06 7.37
N THR A 386 2.35 -40.33 7.77
CA THR A 386 1.23 -41.18 8.18
C THR A 386 0.43 -40.55 9.31
N GLY A 387 -0.86 -40.33 9.04
CA GLY A 387 -1.82 -39.81 10.01
C GLY A 387 -1.48 -38.42 10.56
N LEU A 388 -0.79 -37.57 9.78
CA LEU A 388 -0.28 -36.29 10.28
C LEU A 388 -1.38 -35.35 10.79
N PHE A 389 -2.49 -35.27 10.07
CA PHE A 389 -3.69 -34.48 10.39
C PHE A 389 -4.91 -35.38 10.62
N GLN A 390 -4.72 -36.65 10.97
CA GLN A 390 -5.83 -37.59 11.17
C GLN A 390 -6.75 -37.13 12.31
N GLY A 391 -8.04 -36.98 12.02
CA GLY A 391 -9.06 -36.50 12.94
C GLY A 391 -8.90 -35.03 13.33
N SER A 392 -8.05 -34.27 12.62
CA SER A 392 -7.77 -32.88 12.96
C SER A 392 -9.02 -32.00 12.84
N SER A 393 -9.28 -31.22 13.88
CA SER A 393 -10.30 -30.17 13.88
C SER A 393 -9.75 -28.79 13.47
N ARG A 394 -8.49 -28.71 13.01
CA ARG A 394 -7.82 -27.47 12.60
C ARG A 394 -8.63 -26.77 11.50
N TYR A 395 -8.80 -25.45 11.63
CA TYR A 395 -9.49 -24.61 10.65
C TYR A 395 -8.53 -23.82 9.75
N ASN A 396 -7.27 -23.69 10.17
CA ASN A 396 -6.26 -22.88 9.49
C ASN A 396 -5.05 -23.74 9.11
N TYR A 397 -4.85 -24.00 7.82
CA TYR A 397 -3.67 -24.70 7.30
C TYR A 397 -2.71 -23.74 6.57
N ALA A 398 -2.67 -22.46 6.95
CA ALA A 398 -1.78 -21.46 6.37
C ALA A 398 -0.33 -21.94 6.32
N GLY A 399 0.23 -21.95 5.11
CA GLY A 399 1.61 -22.40 4.84
C GLY A 399 1.76 -23.87 4.43
N LEU A 400 0.69 -24.67 4.41
CA LEU A 400 0.77 -26.06 3.93
C LEU A 400 1.16 -26.15 2.44
N TYR A 401 0.75 -25.16 1.63
CA TYR A 401 1.01 -25.11 0.19
C TYR A 401 2.50 -24.89 -0.17
N ILE A 402 3.31 -24.41 0.77
CA ILE A 402 4.77 -24.22 0.56
C ILE A 402 5.60 -25.43 0.99
N TRP A 403 4.98 -26.47 1.57
CA TRP A 403 5.72 -27.66 1.99
C TRP A 403 6.35 -28.40 0.82
N ASN A 404 7.66 -28.61 0.89
CA ASN A 404 8.38 -29.48 -0.03
C ASN A 404 8.20 -30.95 0.35
N VAL A 405 7.20 -31.60 -0.25
CA VAL A 405 6.90 -33.02 -0.01
C VAL A 405 7.61 -33.97 -0.99
N ALA A 406 8.58 -33.50 -1.76
CA ALA A 406 9.22 -34.30 -2.82
C ALA A 406 9.91 -35.57 -2.29
N ASN A 407 10.33 -35.60 -1.02
CA ASN A 407 10.95 -36.77 -0.39
C ASN A 407 9.95 -37.72 0.30
N VAL A 408 8.66 -37.37 0.34
CA VAL A 408 7.65 -38.16 1.04
C VAL A 408 7.31 -39.43 0.24
N GLU A 409 7.43 -40.58 0.89
CA GLU A 409 7.07 -41.89 0.34
C GLU A 409 5.73 -42.41 0.87
N ASN A 410 5.30 -41.97 2.07
CA ASN A 410 4.09 -42.44 2.73
C ASN A 410 3.19 -41.27 3.20
N MET A 411 1.95 -41.23 2.71
CA MET A 411 0.90 -40.27 3.09
C MET A 411 -0.35 -40.98 3.64
N GLU A 412 -0.20 -42.20 4.15
CA GLU A 412 -1.31 -43.00 4.67
C GLU A 412 -2.10 -42.25 5.75
N ASN A 413 -3.42 -42.17 5.57
CA ASN A 413 -4.34 -41.50 6.49
C ASN A 413 -3.98 -40.04 6.83
N MET A 414 -3.14 -39.37 6.03
CA MET A 414 -2.58 -38.04 6.36
C MET A 414 -3.66 -37.03 6.76
N PHE A 415 -4.80 -36.98 6.07
CA PHE A 415 -5.94 -36.12 6.39
C PHE A 415 -7.20 -36.92 6.76
N ALA A 416 -7.08 -38.20 7.10
CA ALA A 416 -8.25 -39.02 7.41
C ALA A 416 -9.11 -38.39 8.51
N ASP A 417 -10.41 -38.24 8.29
CA ASP A 417 -11.41 -37.61 9.16
C ASP A 417 -11.14 -36.13 9.52
N ALA A 418 -10.27 -35.43 8.77
CA ALA A 418 -10.08 -33.98 8.88
C ALA A 418 -11.25 -33.23 8.22
N VAL A 419 -12.39 -33.16 8.92
CA VAL A 419 -13.69 -32.69 8.37
C VAL A 419 -13.70 -31.23 7.88
N ASN A 420 -12.72 -30.43 8.30
CA ASN A 420 -12.59 -29.02 7.90
C ASN A 420 -11.57 -28.78 6.78
N PHE A 421 -10.78 -29.79 6.42
CA PHE A 421 -9.69 -29.61 5.46
C PHE A 421 -10.21 -29.37 4.03
N ASN A 422 -9.77 -28.26 3.43
CA ASN A 422 -9.97 -27.94 2.02
C ASN A 422 -8.92 -26.93 1.53
N ASP A 423 -7.70 -26.96 2.08
CA ASP A 423 -6.63 -26.03 1.70
C ASP A 423 -5.85 -26.51 0.47
N ASP A 424 -5.31 -25.56 -0.30
CA ASP A 424 -4.60 -25.83 -1.54
C ASP A 424 -3.31 -26.63 -1.30
N ILE A 425 -3.20 -27.76 -1.99
CA ILE A 425 -2.05 -28.67 -2.02
C ILE A 425 -1.67 -29.04 -3.46
N SER A 426 -2.15 -28.27 -4.43
CA SER A 426 -1.97 -28.54 -5.87
C SER A 426 -0.51 -28.46 -6.33
N SER A 427 0.34 -27.74 -5.58
CA SER A 427 1.77 -27.52 -5.84
C SER A 427 2.68 -28.70 -5.44
N TRP A 428 2.16 -29.65 -4.66
CA TRP A 428 2.97 -30.73 -4.09
C TRP A 428 3.55 -31.66 -5.16
N ASP A 429 4.87 -31.91 -5.06
CA ASP A 429 5.54 -32.95 -5.84
C ASP A 429 5.33 -34.31 -5.15
N THR A 430 4.31 -35.05 -5.62
CA THR A 430 3.99 -36.39 -5.11
C THR A 430 4.75 -37.52 -5.82
N SER A 431 5.75 -37.20 -6.65
CA SER A 431 6.36 -38.19 -7.56
C SER A 431 7.06 -39.36 -6.88
N ASN A 432 7.44 -39.23 -5.61
CA ASN A 432 8.06 -40.29 -4.81
C ASN A 432 7.08 -41.04 -3.88
N VAL A 433 5.82 -40.60 -3.79
CA VAL A 433 4.83 -41.21 -2.89
C VAL A 433 4.44 -42.61 -3.39
N LYS A 434 4.50 -43.60 -2.50
CA LYS A 434 4.15 -45.01 -2.74
C LYS A 434 2.83 -45.41 -2.06
N ASN A 435 2.52 -44.83 -0.89
CA ASN A 435 1.30 -45.16 -0.14
C ASN A 435 0.45 -43.91 0.09
N MET A 436 -0.77 -43.91 -0.44
CA MET A 436 -1.80 -42.86 -0.24
C MET A 436 -3.09 -43.44 0.38
N ALA A 437 -3.01 -44.62 1.01
CA ALA A 437 -4.18 -45.28 1.58
C ALA A 437 -4.88 -44.37 2.59
N GLY A 438 -6.18 -44.18 2.43
CA GLY A 438 -7.00 -43.37 3.33
C GLY A 438 -6.62 -41.90 3.44
N MET A 439 -5.76 -41.37 2.55
CA MET A 439 -5.21 -40.00 2.68
C MET A 439 -6.28 -38.94 2.92
N PHE A 440 -7.43 -39.04 2.23
CA PHE A 440 -8.60 -38.15 2.35
C PHE A 440 -9.86 -38.89 2.80
N LYS A 441 -9.71 -40.02 3.51
CA LYS A 441 -10.87 -40.74 4.05
C LYS A 441 -11.67 -39.81 4.96
N GLY A 442 -12.97 -39.66 4.78
CA GLY A 442 -13.83 -38.86 5.66
C GLY A 442 -13.64 -37.34 5.58
N THR A 443 -12.83 -36.80 4.65
CA THR A 443 -12.66 -35.34 4.47
C THR A 443 -13.86 -34.74 3.73
N VAL A 444 -14.95 -34.52 4.45
CA VAL A 444 -16.25 -34.17 3.84
C VAL A 444 -16.26 -32.89 2.99
N LYS A 445 -15.34 -31.94 3.21
CA LYS A 445 -15.24 -30.65 2.49
C LYS A 445 -14.19 -30.63 1.38
N PHE A 446 -13.29 -31.59 1.32
CA PHE A 446 -12.14 -31.52 0.42
C PHE A 446 -12.56 -31.61 -1.05
N ASN A 447 -12.16 -30.62 -1.86
CA ASN A 447 -12.41 -30.58 -3.30
C ASN A 447 -11.36 -29.72 -4.06
N GLN A 448 -10.10 -29.78 -3.63
CA GLN A 448 -9.03 -29.01 -4.28
C GLN A 448 -8.53 -29.68 -5.58
N ASP A 449 -8.00 -28.87 -6.50
CA ASP A 449 -7.42 -29.38 -7.75
C ASP A 449 -6.10 -30.10 -7.47
N ILE A 450 -6.11 -31.41 -7.68
CA ILE A 450 -4.94 -32.30 -7.58
C ILE A 450 -4.62 -32.99 -8.91
N SER A 451 -5.15 -32.45 -10.02
CA SER A 451 -4.99 -33.01 -11.36
C SER A 451 -3.53 -33.10 -11.82
N LYS A 452 -2.67 -32.23 -11.28
CA LYS A 452 -1.24 -32.12 -11.64
C LYS A 452 -0.33 -33.09 -10.88
N TRP A 453 -0.84 -33.77 -9.86
CA TRP A 453 -0.03 -34.67 -9.05
C TRP A 453 0.54 -35.83 -9.89
N ASN A 454 1.81 -36.14 -9.64
CA ASN A 454 2.45 -37.31 -10.23
C ASN A 454 2.25 -38.51 -9.29
N VAL A 455 1.28 -39.37 -9.60
CA VAL A 455 0.97 -40.58 -8.83
C VAL A 455 1.57 -41.87 -9.42
N SER A 456 2.53 -41.74 -10.35
CA SER A 456 3.08 -42.88 -11.11
C SER A 456 3.85 -43.90 -10.28
N GLN A 457 4.25 -43.55 -9.06
CA GLN A 457 4.93 -44.43 -8.11
C GLN A 457 4.01 -45.00 -7.02
N VAL A 458 2.73 -44.60 -6.98
CA VAL A 458 1.81 -45.04 -5.94
C VAL A 458 1.44 -46.51 -6.14
N GLU A 459 1.57 -47.30 -5.09
CA GLU A 459 1.27 -48.73 -5.02
C GLU A 459 -0.02 -49.00 -4.23
N ASN A 460 -0.38 -48.14 -3.27
CA ASN A 460 -1.58 -48.32 -2.45
C ASN A 460 -2.45 -47.05 -2.41
N MET A 461 -3.72 -47.18 -2.82
CA MET A 461 -4.74 -46.12 -2.76
C MET A 461 -6.00 -46.58 -2.00
N GLU A 462 -5.95 -47.68 -1.22
CA GLU A 462 -7.12 -48.18 -0.50
C GLU A 462 -7.79 -47.08 0.34
N ASN A 463 -9.11 -46.93 0.19
CA ASN A 463 -9.93 -45.93 0.88
C ASN A 463 -9.51 -44.45 0.66
N MET A 464 -8.68 -44.11 -0.34
CA MET A 464 -8.10 -42.76 -0.48
C MET A 464 -9.12 -41.62 -0.37
N PHE A 465 -10.31 -41.75 -0.99
CA PHE A 465 -11.41 -40.77 -0.93
C PHE A 465 -12.69 -41.34 -0.28
N ASN A 466 -12.57 -42.41 0.52
CA ASN A 466 -13.72 -43.05 1.14
C ASN A 466 -14.45 -42.05 2.05
N GLY A 467 -15.70 -41.71 1.76
CA GLY A 467 -16.47 -40.71 2.51
C GLY A 467 -16.09 -39.25 2.26
N ALA A 468 -15.24 -38.94 1.27
CA ALA A 468 -14.92 -37.57 0.86
C ALA A 468 -16.09 -36.97 0.04
N LYS A 469 -17.17 -36.59 0.74
CA LYS A 469 -18.48 -36.29 0.13
C LYS A 469 -18.46 -35.21 -0.96
N SER A 470 -17.63 -34.17 -0.80
CA SER A 470 -17.57 -33.03 -1.74
C SER A 470 -16.56 -33.22 -2.87
N PHE A 471 -15.73 -34.27 -2.83
CA PHE A 471 -14.62 -34.41 -3.76
C PHE A 471 -15.10 -34.69 -5.19
N ASN A 472 -14.66 -33.86 -6.14
CA ASN A 472 -14.98 -33.99 -7.56
C ASN A 472 -13.90 -33.38 -8.49
N ALA A 473 -12.64 -33.33 -8.04
CA ALA A 473 -11.54 -32.83 -8.88
C ALA A 473 -11.21 -33.79 -10.03
N ASP A 474 -10.86 -33.26 -11.20
CA ASP A 474 -10.50 -34.06 -12.38
C ASP A 474 -9.14 -34.76 -12.17
N ILE A 475 -9.19 -36.08 -12.00
CA ILE A 475 -8.03 -36.97 -11.85
C ILE A 475 -7.90 -37.96 -13.00
N SER A 476 -8.59 -37.70 -14.12
CA SER A 476 -8.60 -38.59 -15.31
C SER A 476 -7.20 -38.80 -15.91
N LYS A 477 -6.27 -37.85 -15.71
CA LYS A 477 -4.91 -37.89 -16.29
C LYS A 477 -3.88 -38.62 -15.43
N TRP A 478 -4.27 -39.10 -14.25
CA TRP A 478 -3.36 -39.78 -13.35
C TRP A 478 -2.84 -41.10 -13.93
N ASN A 479 -1.53 -41.33 -13.80
CA ASN A 479 -0.90 -42.60 -14.14
C ASN A 479 -0.97 -43.56 -12.94
N ILE A 480 -1.99 -44.41 -12.92
CA ILE A 480 -2.24 -45.40 -11.85
C ILE A 480 -1.64 -46.79 -12.13
N SER A 481 -0.73 -46.92 -13.09
CA SER A 481 -0.27 -48.23 -13.58
C SER A 481 0.48 -49.10 -12.56
N LYS A 482 0.91 -48.52 -11.43
CA LYS A 482 1.58 -49.22 -10.32
C LYS A 482 0.70 -49.49 -9.11
N VAL A 483 -0.51 -48.95 -9.07
CA VAL A 483 -1.39 -49.12 -7.91
C VAL A 483 -1.88 -50.58 -7.89
N GLU A 484 -1.62 -51.28 -6.79
CA GLU A 484 -2.01 -52.68 -6.59
C GLU A 484 -3.31 -52.81 -5.78
N ASN A 485 -3.63 -51.81 -4.95
CA ASN A 485 -4.82 -51.83 -4.09
C ASN A 485 -5.73 -50.61 -4.33
N PHE A 486 -6.91 -50.87 -4.92
CA PHE A 486 -7.95 -49.88 -5.23
C PHE A 486 -9.20 -50.00 -4.36
N LYS A 487 -9.15 -50.79 -3.28
CA LYS A 487 -10.35 -51.10 -2.51
C LYS A 487 -10.98 -49.82 -1.98
N ASN A 488 -12.28 -49.65 -2.25
CA ASN A 488 -13.12 -48.61 -1.67
C ASN A 488 -12.62 -47.16 -1.88
N ILE A 489 -11.86 -46.87 -2.95
CA ILE A 489 -11.32 -45.52 -3.20
C ILE A 489 -12.39 -44.44 -3.10
N PHE A 490 -13.53 -44.62 -3.77
CA PHE A 490 -14.62 -43.63 -3.85
C PHE A 490 -15.88 -44.06 -3.09
N GLU A 491 -15.80 -45.06 -2.22
CA GLU A 491 -16.97 -45.49 -1.45
C GLU A 491 -17.44 -44.33 -0.56
N GLY A 492 -18.68 -43.84 -0.77
CA GLY A 492 -19.21 -42.68 -0.04
C GLY A 492 -18.74 -41.30 -0.52
N ALA A 493 -18.00 -41.21 -1.64
CA ALA A 493 -17.69 -39.93 -2.30
C ALA A 493 -18.89 -39.45 -3.13
N GLU A 494 -19.87 -38.83 -2.45
CA GLU A 494 -21.21 -38.53 -3.00
C GLU A 494 -21.21 -37.62 -4.25
N SER A 495 -20.26 -36.69 -4.35
CA SER A 495 -20.19 -35.72 -5.47
C SER A 495 -19.36 -36.20 -6.67
N PHE A 496 -18.64 -37.31 -6.54
CA PHE A 496 -17.65 -37.72 -7.52
C PHE A 496 -18.30 -38.24 -8.81
N ASN A 497 -18.06 -37.57 -9.94
CA ASN A 497 -18.65 -37.90 -11.24
C ASN A 497 -17.68 -37.77 -12.43
N GLN A 498 -16.38 -37.81 -12.18
CA GLN A 498 -15.35 -37.66 -13.22
C GLN A 498 -15.24 -38.90 -14.12
N ASP A 499 -14.89 -38.68 -15.40
CA ASP A 499 -14.63 -39.77 -16.35
C ASP A 499 -13.22 -40.35 -16.14
N LEU A 500 -13.16 -41.60 -15.68
CA LEU A 500 -11.92 -42.33 -15.43
C LEU A 500 -11.62 -43.41 -16.48
N SER A 501 -12.27 -43.36 -17.66
CA SER A 501 -12.08 -44.35 -18.72
C SER A 501 -10.63 -44.45 -19.25
N SER A 502 -9.83 -43.40 -19.02
CA SER A 502 -8.39 -43.34 -19.34
C SER A 502 -7.51 -44.14 -18.38
N TRP A 503 -8.00 -44.51 -17.19
CA TRP A 503 -7.22 -45.20 -16.17
C TRP A 503 -6.88 -46.62 -16.60
N LYS A 504 -5.57 -46.91 -16.69
CA LYS A 504 -5.05 -48.25 -16.98
C LYS A 504 -4.80 -49.00 -15.68
N VAL A 505 -5.84 -49.65 -15.17
CA VAL A 505 -5.75 -50.47 -13.94
C VAL A 505 -4.90 -51.72 -14.22
N PRO A 506 -3.79 -51.95 -13.50
CA PRO A 506 -3.01 -53.17 -13.64
C PRO A 506 -3.83 -54.36 -13.12
N PHE A 507 -4.19 -55.27 -14.02
CA PHE A 507 -4.80 -56.58 -13.74
C PHE A 507 -6.17 -56.61 -13.04
N PHE A 508 -7.24 -56.58 -13.82
CA PHE A 508 -8.29 -57.59 -13.65
C PHE A 508 -7.90 -58.82 -14.48
N SER A 509 -7.00 -59.67 -13.98
CA SER A 509 -6.92 -61.05 -14.45
C SER A 509 -7.50 -61.98 -13.38
N LYS A 510 -8.77 -62.32 -13.62
CA LYS A 510 -9.67 -63.24 -12.91
C LYS A 510 -10.39 -62.71 -11.68
#